data_AF-A0A2G5C1D8-F1
#
_entry.id   AF-A0A2G5C1D8-F1
#
_cell.length_a   1.000
_cell.length_b   1.000
_cell.length_c   1.000
_cell.angle_alpha   90.00
_cell.angle_beta   90.00
_cell.angle_gamma   90.00
#
_symmetry.space_group_name_H-M   'P 1'
#
loop_
_entity.id
_entity.type
_entity.pdbx_description
1 polymer ?
#
loop_
_entity_poly.entity_id
_entity_poly.type
_entity_poly.pdbx_seq_one_letter_code
_entity_poly.pdbx_strand_id
1 'polypeptide(L)'
;MTNNSTDFHLPDELLSVIPTDPYDQLDLARKITSMAIASRVSKLESETNRLRQKITEKDHFIFQLEDKITKLEHSFQQSDSHLKLVLEENVIKI
;
A
#
# COMPACT_ATOMS: atom_id res chain seq x y z
N MET A 1 -38.01 9.78 30.49
CA MET A 1 -36.69 9.20 30.18
C MET A 1 -36.86 8.36 28.91
N THR A 2 -36.44 8.89 27.76
CA THR A 2 -36.60 8.21 26.47
C THR A 2 -35.44 7.24 26.28
N ASN A 3 -35.67 5.97 26.60
CA ASN A 3 -34.76 4.89 26.21
C ASN A 3 -34.79 4.79 24.69
N ASN A 4 -33.81 5.40 24.05
CA ASN A 4 -33.57 5.32 22.62
C ASN A 4 -32.86 3.99 22.29
N SER A 5 -33.43 2.86 22.73
CA SER A 5 -33.13 1.57 22.16
C SER A 5 -33.72 1.60 20.76
N THR A 6 -32.89 1.84 19.76
CA THR A 6 -33.23 1.50 18.38
C THR A 6 -33.74 0.06 18.42
N ASP A 7 -35.03 -0.15 18.12
CA ASP A 7 -35.64 -1.48 18.05
C ASP A 7 -34.90 -2.28 16.98
N PHE A 8 -33.87 -3.00 17.40
CA PHE A 8 -33.14 -3.93 16.57
C PHE A 8 -33.99 -5.19 16.48
N HIS A 9 -35.03 -5.13 15.65
CA HIS A 9 -35.87 -6.28 15.38
C HIS A 9 -35.12 -7.21 14.42
N LEU A 10 -34.63 -8.32 14.96
CA LEU A 10 -34.14 -9.42 14.15
C LEU A 10 -35.32 -10.07 13.42
N PRO A 11 -35.20 -10.42 12.13
CA PRO A 11 -36.18 -11.24 11.45
C PRO A 11 -36.43 -12.56 12.19
N ASP A 12 -37.66 -13.06 12.16
CA ASP A 12 -38.08 -14.28 12.86
C ASP A 12 -37.26 -15.49 12.42
N GLU A 13 -36.82 -15.51 11.16
CA GLU A 13 -35.95 -16.55 10.63
C GLU A 13 -34.60 -16.59 11.36
N LEU A 14 -34.03 -15.44 11.70
CA LEU A 14 -32.77 -15.36 12.46
C LEU A 14 -32.99 -15.71 13.93
N LEU A 15 -34.12 -15.31 14.51
CA LEU A 15 -34.48 -15.68 15.89
C LEU A 15 -34.65 -17.19 16.04
N SER A 16 -35.20 -17.87 15.02
CA SER A 16 -35.42 -19.32 15.04
C SER A 16 -34.14 -20.16 15.09
N VAL A 17 -33.02 -19.60 14.63
CA VAL A 17 -31.72 -20.28 14.59
C VAL A 17 -30.77 -19.83 15.71
N ILE A 18 -31.14 -18.81 16.47
CA ILE A 18 -30.36 -18.37 17.63
C ILE A 18 -30.57 -19.37 18.77
N PRO A 19 -29.48 -19.85 19.42
CA PRO A 19 -29.60 -20.71 20.59
C PRO A 19 -30.46 -20.05 21.66
N THR A 20 -31.32 -20.80 22.34
CA THR A 20 -32.16 -20.26 23.42
C THR A 20 -31.40 -20.16 24.76
N ASP A 21 -30.31 -20.91 24.92
CA ASP A 21 -29.45 -20.85 26.11
C ASP A 21 -28.57 -19.58 26.10
N PRO A 22 -28.54 -18.79 27.19
CA PRO A 22 -27.76 -17.55 27.23
C PRO A 22 -26.24 -17.74 27.05
N TYR A 23 -25.65 -18.83 27.51
CA TYR A 23 -24.20 -19.07 27.34
C TYR A 23 -23.88 -19.48 25.91
N ASP A 24 -24.74 -20.27 25.27
CA ASP A 24 -24.59 -20.60 23.85
C ASP A 24 -24.76 -19.37 22.94
N GLN A 25 -25.63 -18.42 23.31
CA GLN A 25 -25.72 -17.12 22.62
C GLN A 25 -24.44 -16.30 22.72
N LEU A 26 -23.81 -16.25 23.91
CA LEU A 26 -22.53 -15.57 24.08
C LEU A 26 -21.43 -16.24 23.27
N ASP A 27 -21.41 -17.57 23.20
CA ASP A 27 -20.44 -18.30 22.37
C ASP A 27 -20.65 -18.01 20.88
N LEU A 28 -21.90 -17.97 20.42
CA LEU A 28 -22.26 -17.58 19.06
C LEU A 28 -21.82 -16.13 18.76
N ALA A 29 -22.13 -15.18 19.63
CA ALA A 29 -21.74 -13.78 19.48
C ALA A 29 -20.20 -13.63 19.43
N ARG A 30 -19.48 -14.38 20.27
CA ARG A 30 -18.02 -14.44 20.28
C ARG A 30 -17.48 -15.00 18.96
N LYS A 31 -18.07 -16.07 18.44
CA LYS A 31 -17.69 -16.68 17.15
C LYS A 31 -17.92 -15.70 15.99
N ILE A 32 -19.08 -15.05 15.92
CA ILE A 32 -19.39 -14.04 14.90
C ILE A 32 -18.37 -12.91 14.96
N THR A 33 -18.09 -12.38 16.15
CA THR A 33 -17.11 -11.31 16.34
C THR A 33 -15.72 -11.76 15.91
N SER A 34 -15.33 -12.99 16.27
CA SER A 34 -14.04 -13.58 15.89
C SER A 34 -13.91 -13.73 14.37
N MET A 35 -14.96 -14.17 13.69
CA MET A 35 -15.00 -14.27 12.22
C MET A 35 -14.92 -12.88 11.56
N ALA A 36 -15.65 -11.89 12.08
CA ALA A 36 -15.61 -10.53 11.57
C ALA A 36 -14.20 -9.91 11.72
N ILE A 37 -13.55 -10.12 12.87
CA ILE A 37 -12.17 -9.68 13.11
C ILE A 37 -11.21 -10.40 12.16
N ALA A 38 -11.29 -11.73 12.06
CA ALA A 38 -10.43 -12.51 11.18
C ALA A 38 -10.54 -12.05 9.72
N SER A 39 -11.77 -11.86 9.22
CA SER A 39 -12.02 -11.34 7.87
C SER A 39 -11.38 -9.96 7.66
N ARG A 40 -11.52 -9.06 8.64
CA ARG A 40 -10.90 -7.73 8.59
C ARG A 40 -9.37 -7.80 8.61
N VAL A 41 -8.78 -8.67 9.44
CA VAL A 41 -7.33 -8.89 9.50
C VAL A 41 -6.82 -9.40 8.16
N SER A 42 -7.44 -10.42 7.59
CA SER A 42 -7.03 -10.96 6.28
C SER A 42 -7.11 -9.91 5.16
N LYS A 43 -8.13 -9.04 5.18
CA LYS A 43 -8.22 -7.92 4.23
C LYS A 43 -7.05 -6.94 4.41
N LEU A 44 -6.75 -6.55 5.65
CA LEU A 44 -5.64 -5.65 5.95
C LEU A 44 -4.28 -6.26 5.58
N GLU A 45 -4.09 -7.55 5.81
CA GLU A 45 -2.87 -8.27 5.40
C GLU A 45 -2.69 -8.26 3.88
N SER A 46 -3.77 -8.52 3.13
CA SER A 46 -3.77 -8.44 1.66
C SER A 46 -3.42 -7.03 1.16
N GLU A 47 -4.06 -6.00 1.73
CA GLU A 47 -3.78 -4.61 1.38
C GLU A 47 -2.32 -4.22 1.69
N THR A 48 -1.81 -4.66 2.85
CA THR A 48 -0.42 -4.40 3.25
C THR A 48 0.58 -5.10 2.33
N ASN A 49 0.31 -6.34 1.93
CA ASN A 49 1.13 -7.06 0.94
C ASN A 49 1.17 -6.32 -0.40
N ARG A 50 0.02 -5.85 -0.89
CA ARG A 50 -0.06 -5.06 -2.11
C ARG A 50 0.71 -3.74 -2.00
N LEU A 51 0.64 -3.07 -0.86
CA LEU A 51 1.40 -1.83 -0.63
C LEU A 51 2.90 -2.09 -0.60
N ARG A 52 3.36 -3.16 0.06
CA ARG A 52 4.78 -3.58 0.04
C ARG A 52 5.28 -3.84 -1.38
N GLN A 53 4.51 -4.56 -2.20
CA GLN A 53 4.87 -4.80 -3.59
C GLN A 53 5.03 -3.48 -4.37
N LYS A 54 4.10 -2.54 -4.20
CA LYS A 54 4.18 -1.21 -4.85
C LYS A 54 5.39 -0.39 -4.41
N ILE A 55 5.87 -0.57 -3.18
CA ILE A 55 7.09 0.08 -2.70
C ILE A 55 8.29 -0.52 -3.43
N THR A 56 8.41 -1.86 -3.46
CA THR A 56 9.50 -2.54 -4.19
C THR A 56 9.55 -2.17 -5.67
N GLU A 57 8.40 -2.07 -6.34
CA GLU A 57 8.32 -1.62 -7.73
C GLU A 57 8.82 -0.18 -7.91
N LYS A 58 8.50 0.72 -6.96
CA LYS A 58 8.98 2.12 -6.97
C LYS A 58 10.47 2.21 -6.71
N ASP A 59 10.99 1.45 -5.75
CA ASP A 59 12.42 1.41 -5.45
C ASP A 59 13.22 0.95 -6.68
N HIS A 60 12.72 -0.05 -7.40
CA HIS A 60 13.32 -0.49 -8.66
C HIS A 60 13.30 0.61 -9.72
N PHE A 61 12.19 1.34 -9.85
CA PHE A 61 12.09 2.45 -10.79
C PHE A 61 13.01 3.62 -10.42
N ILE A 62 13.15 3.94 -9.13
CA ILE A 62 14.09 4.95 -8.63
C ILE A 62 15.51 4.56 -9.01
N PHE A 63 15.93 3.31 -8.75
CA PHE A 63 17.25 2.82 -9.12
C PHE A 63 17.53 2.96 -10.63
N GLN A 64 16.56 2.64 -11.48
CA GLN A 64 16.71 2.83 -12.92
C GLN A 64 16.83 4.30 -13.33
N LEU A 65 16.11 5.20 -12.65
CA LEU A 65 16.21 6.63 -12.91
C LEU A 65 17.57 7.18 -12.46
N GLU A 66 18.06 6.76 -11.30
CA GLU A 66 19.38 7.13 -10.79
C GLU A 66 20.49 6.70 -11.77
N ASP A 67 20.45 5.45 -12.26
CA ASP A 67 21.41 4.96 -13.27
C ASP A 67 21.36 5.80 -14.57
N LYS A 68 20.16 6.19 -15.03
CA LYS A 68 20.01 7.05 -16.20
C LYS A 68 20.56 8.45 -15.96
N ILE A 69 20.35 9.03 -14.78
CA ILE A 69 20.89 10.34 -14.40
C ILE A 69 22.42 10.28 -14.43
N THR A 70 23.04 9.28 -13.79
CA THR A 70 24.50 9.12 -13.78
C THR A 70 25.08 9.00 -15.20
N LYS A 71 24.43 8.23 -16.07
CA LYS A 71 24.85 8.11 -17.49
C LYS A 71 24.76 9.45 -18.23
N LEU A 72 23.69 10.20 -17.99
CA LEU A 72 23.50 11.50 -18.62
C LEU A 72 24.53 12.52 -18.13
N GLU A 73 24.81 12.55 -16.82
CA GLU A 73 25.84 13.40 -16.21
C GLU A 73 27.22 13.11 -16.80
N HIS A 74 27.60 11.83 -16.93
CA HIS A 74 28.87 11.44 -17.57
C HIS A 74 28.94 11.90 -19.03
N SER A 75 27.88 11.67 -19.81
CA SER A 75 27.83 12.09 -21.22
C SER A 75 27.93 13.62 -21.36
N PHE A 76 27.29 14.36 -20.46
CA PHE A 76 27.37 15.81 -20.41
C PHE A 76 28.80 16.29 -20.09
N GLN A 77 29.43 15.74 -19.04
CA GLN A 77 30.81 16.08 -18.67
C GLN A 77 31.82 15.76 -19.78
N GLN A 78 31.64 14.63 -20.47
CA GLN A 78 32.48 14.26 -21.62
C GLN A 78 32.31 15.27 -22.77
N SER A 79 31.07 15.66 -23.08
CA SER A 79 30.79 16.63 -24.13
C SER A 79 31.33 18.02 -23.79
N ASP A 80 31.19 18.46 -22.54
CA ASP A 80 31.72 19.73 -22.04
C ASP A 80 33.25 19.76 -22.10
N SER A 81 33.91 18.68 -21.67
CA SER A 81 35.37 18.55 -21.76
C SER A 81 35.86 18.56 -23.20
N HIS A 82 35.17 17.85 -24.09
CA HIS A 82 35.48 17.86 -25.52
C HIS A 82 35.33 19.26 -26.14
N LEU A 83 34.25 19.98 -25.80
CA LEU A 83 34.04 21.35 -26.27
C LEU A 83 35.15 22.30 -25.78
N LYS A 84 35.57 22.18 -24.52
CA LYS A 84 36.69 22.97 -23.98
C LYS A 84 37.99 22.72 -24.73
N LEU A 85 38.33 21.46 -24.99
CA LEU A 85 39.53 21.09 -25.76
C LEU A 85 39.49 21.68 -27.17
N VAL A 86 38.36 21.56 -27.88
CA VAL A 86 38.20 22.14 -29.22
C VAL A 86 38.33 23.67 -29.19
N LEU A 87 37.78 24.33 -28.16
CA LEU A 87 37.91 25.77 -28.00
C LEU A 87 39.36 26.20 -27.76
N GLU A 88 40.08 25.51 -26.86
CA GLU A 88 41.50 25.75 -26.58
C GLU A 88 42.36 25.57 -27.83
N GLU A 89 42.14 24.49 -28.60
CA GLU A 89 42.85 24.27 -29.86
C GLU A 89 42.62 25.40 -30.88
N ASN A 90 41.39 25.91 -30.98
CA ASN A 90 41.07 26.99 -31.90
C ASN A 90 41.68 28.33 -31.46
N VAL A 91 41.74 28.60 -30.15
CA VAL A 91 42.41 29.82 -29.62
C VAL A 91 43.91 29.79 -29.87
N ILE A 92 44.57 28.63 -29.85
CA ILE A 92 46.01 28.50 -30.13
C ILE A 92 46.32 28.62 -31.63
N LYS A 93 45.36 28.28 -32.51
CA LYS A 93 45.51 28.27 -33.98
C LYS A 93 45.27 29.63 -34.65
N ILE A 94 44.81 30.65 -33.92
CA ILE A 94 44.53 32.03 -34.39
C ILE A 94 45.62 32.97 -33.89
#